data_AF-A0A5B8J7B4-F1
#
_entry.id   AF-A0A5B8J7B4-F1
#
_cell.length_a   1.000
_cell.length_b   1.000
_cell.length_c   1.000
_cell.angle_alpha   90.00
_cell.angle_beta   90.00
_cell.angle_gamma   90.00
#
_symmetry.space_group_name_H-M   'P 1'
#
loop_
_entity.id
_entity.type
_entity.pdbx_description
1 polymer ?
#
loop_
_entity_poly.entity_id
_entity_poly.type
_entity_poly.pdbx_seq_one_letter_code
_entity_poly.pdbx_strand_id
1 'polypeptide(L)' 'MKRLFKNRVVYLSVSFLLLLASFPLISIGTTKGPTYLWWLGLVALLVGAMIPPAQRLFFPPKEKSE' A
#
# COMPACT_ATOMS: atom_id res chain seq x y z
N MET A 1 -11.20 13.79 8.05
CA MET A 1 -10.30 12.69 7.61
C MET A 1 -11.00 11.44 7.06
N LYS A 2 -12.08 10.91 7.66
CA LYS A 2 -12.69 9.62 7.26
C LYS A 2 -13.34 9.55 5.86
N ARG A 3 -13.62 10.67 5.18
CA ARG A 3 -14.26 10.69 3.84
C ARG A 3 -13.29 10.56 2.66
N LEU A 4 -11.99 10.85 2.84
CA LEU A 4 -10.99 10.74 1.76
C LEU A 4 -10.72 9.28 1.38
N PHE A 5 -10.85 8.37 2.35
CA PHE A 5 -10.75 6.92 2.18
C PHE A 5 -12.03 6.27 1.62
N LYS A 6 -12.94 7.03 0.99
CA LYS A 6 -14.10 6.44 0.28
C LYS A 6 -13.84 6.31 -1.23
N ASN A 7 -12.82 7.00 -1.73
CA ASN A 7 -12.50 7.03 -3.15
C ASN A 7 -11.51 5.92 -3.51
N ARG A 8 -11.90 5.04 -4.44
CA ARG A 8 -11.07 3.95 -4.98
C ARG A 8 -9.70 4.43 -5.48
N VAL A 9 -9.69 5.61 -6.12
CA VAL A 9 -8.45 6.23 -6.63
C VAL A 9 -7.51 6.61 -5.49
N VAL A 10 -8.02 7.14 -4.39
CA VAL A 10 -7.20 7.53 -3.22
C VAL A 10 -6.54 6.30 -2.59
N TYR A 11 -7.26 5.18 -2.46
CA TYR A 11 -6.68 3.92 -1.99
C TYR A 11 -5.55 3.42 -2.89
N LEU A 12 -5.77 3.42 -4.20
CA LEU A 12 -4.77 2.98 -5.17
C LEU A 12 -3.53 3.89 -5.15
N SER A 13 -3.74 5.22 -5.10
CA SER A 13 -2.65 6.19 -4.99
C SER A 13 -1.86 6.03 -3.70
N VAL A 14 -2.52 5.84 -2.55
CA VAL A 14 -1.84 5.62 -1.26
C VAL A 14 -1.06 4.30 -1.28
N SER A 15 -1.64 3.23 -1.84
CA SER A 15 -0.95 1.93 -1.98
C SER A 15 0.30 2.05 -2.85
N PHE A 16 0.18 2.77 -3.96
CA PHE A 16 1.29 3.03 -4.87
C PHE A 16 2.40 3.85 -4.21
N LEU A 17 2.05 4.89 -3.45
CA LEU A 17 3.01 5.68 -2.68
C LEU A 17 3.68 4.85 -1.58
N LEU A 18 2.94 3.98 -0.89
CA LEU A 18 3.51 3.05 0.10
C LEU A 18 4.53 2.09 -0.55
N LEU A 19 4.17 1.51 -1.69
CA LEU A 19 5.04 0.64 -2.47
C LEU A 19 6.30 1.37 -2.94
N LEU A 20 6.13 2.56 -3.52
CA LEU A 20 7.21 3.40 -4.01
C LEU A 20 8.16 3.82 -2.88
N ALA A 21 7.62 4.14 -1.70
CA ALA A 21 8.40 4.51 -0.53
C ALA A 21 9.11 3.31 0.12
N SER A 22 8.60 2.08 -0.05
CA SER A 22 9.22 0.90 0.54
C SER A 22 10.63 0.63 0.00
N PHE A 23 10.83 0.87 -1.31
CA PHE A 23 12.10 0.60 -1.98
C PHE A 23 13.28 1.42 -1.41
N PRO A 24 13.20 2.77 -1.32
CA PRO A 24 14.24 3.55 -0.69
C PRO A 24 14.36 3.28 0.82
N LEU A 25 13.26 3.00 1.54
CA LEU A 25 13.32 2.65 2.97
C LEU A 25 14.10 1.37 3.24
N ILE A 26 13.84 0.32 2.45
CA ILE A 26 14.55 -0.96 2.55
C ILE A 26 16.02 -0.76 2.18
N SER A 27 16.31 -0.03 1.10
CA SER A 27 17.68 0.28 0.64
C SER A 27 18.51 1.05 1.68
N ILE A 28 17.91 2.05 2.34
CA ILE A 28 18.57 2.78 3.42
C ILE A 28 18.80 1.83 4.61
N GLY A 29 17.81 1.03 4.98
CA GLY A 29 17.90 0.07 6.08
C GLY A 29 18.93 -1.06 5.88
N THR A 30 19.29 -1.41 4.64
CA THR A 30 20.31 -2.45 4.35
C THR A 30 21.73 -1.91 4.25
N THR A 31 21.92 -0.64 3.89
CA THR A 31 23.25 -0.10 3.57
C THR A 31 23.94 0.58 4.76
N LYS A 32 23.26 1.50 5.45
CA LYS A 32 23.82 2.26 6.60
C LYS A 32 22.77 2.74 7.62
N GLY A 33 21.50 2.43 7.38
CA GLY A 33 20.39 2.92 8.18
C GLY A 33 20.07 2.02 9.38
N PRO A 34 19.39 2.55 10.39
CA PRO A 34 18.88 1.76 11.49
C PRO A 34 18.01 0.58 11.03
N THR A 35 18.15 -0.58 11.67
CA THR A 35 17.41 -1.82 11.36
C THR A 35 15.89 -1.64 11.35
N TYR A 36 15.35 -0.67 12.12
CA TYR A 36 13.91 -0.39 12.12
C TYR A 36 13.40 0.16 10.77
N LEU A 37 14.24 0.83 9.97
CA LEU A 37 13.85 1.33 8.65
C LEU A 37 13.60 0.20 7.66
N TRP A 38 14.38 -0.88 7.78
CA TRP A 38 14.19 -2.09 7.00
C TRP A 38 12.84 -2.75 7.30
N TRP A 39 12.50 -2.88 8.59
CA TRP A 39 11.19 -3.39 9.02
C TRP A 39 10.04 -2.48 8.60
N LEU A 40 10.18 -1.16 8.73
CA LEU A 40 9.18 -0.20 8.25
C LEU A 40 8.96 -0.32 6.73
N GLY A 41 10.05 -0.47 5.98
CA GLY A 41 10.00 -0.69 4.54
C GLY A 41 9.27 -1.98 4.18
N LEU A 42 9.55 -3.08 4.89
CA LEU A 42 8.84 -4.34 4.71
C LEU A 42 7.36 -4.27 5.05
N VAL A 43 7.00 -3.61 6.15
CA VAL A 43 5.60 -3.42 6.53
C VAL A 43 4.88 -2.56 5.49
N ALA A 44 5.50 -1.48 5.02
CA ALA A 44 4.96 -0.63 3.96
C ALA A 44 4.79 -1.39 2.64
N LEU A 45 5.73 -2.27 2.29
CA LEU A 45 5.66 -3.15 1.13
C LEU A 45 4.48 -4.11 1.23
N LEU A 46 4.35 -4.82 2.36
CA LEU A 46 3.28 -5.77 2.61
C LEU A 46 1.91 -5.09 2.58
N VAL A 47 1.76 -3.96 3.27
CA VAL A 47 0.50 -3.22 3.32
C VAL A 47 0.16 -2.64 1.94
N GLY A 48 1.12 -2.00 1.27
CA GLY A 48 0.93 -1.44 -0.08
C GLY A 48 0.57 -2.50 -1.12
N ALA A 49 1.16 -3.70 -1.04
CA ALA A 49 0.84 -4.82 -1.92
C ALA A 49 -0.51 -5.48 -1.59
N MET A 50 -0.94 -5.47 -0.32
CA MET A 50 -2.16 -6.14 0.13
C MET A 50 -3.42 -5.29 -0.02
N ILE A 51 -3.32 -3.96 -0.09
CA ILE A 51 -4.48 -3.08 -0.30
C ILE A 51 -5.21 -3.36 -1.64
N PRO A 52 -4.55 -3.42 -2.82
CA PRO A 52 -5.24 -3.70 -4.09
C PRO A 52 -6.03 -5.03 -4.13
N PRO A 53 -5.47 -6.18 -3.69
CA PRO A 53 -6.21 -7.44 -3.67
C PRO A 53 -7.30 -7.44 -2.59
N ALA A 54 -7.05 -6.87 -1.40
CA ALA A 54 -8.09 -6.73 -0.38
C ALA A 54 -9.25 -5.88 -0.90
N GLN A 55 -8.98 -4.79 -1.62
CA GLN A 55 -10.02 -3.94 -2.20
C GLN A 55 -10.81 -4.68 -3.29
N ARG A 56 -10.19 -5.60 -4.05
CA ARG A 56 -10.91 -6.45 -5.01
C ARG A 56 -11.82 -7.49 -4.33
N LEU A 57 -11.39 -8.05 -3.20
CA LEU A 57 -12.15 -9.03 -2.43
C LEU A 57 -13.35 -8.41 -1.71
N PHE A 58 -13.17 -7.25 -1.06
CA PHE A 58 -14.22 -6.61 -0.27
C PHE A 58 -15.14 -5.70 -1.09
N PHE A 59 -14.69 -5.21 -2.24
CA PHE A 59 -15.48 -4.39 -3.17
C PHE A 59 -15.44 -5.00 -4.58
N PRO A 60 -16.02 -6.20 -4.76
CA PRO A 60 -16.14 -6.79 -6.09
C PRO A 60 -16.90 -5.80 -6.99
N PRO A 61 -16.48 -5.63 -8.26
CA PRO A 61 -17.24 -4.84 -9.22
C PRO A 61 -18.66 -5.37 -9.22
N LYS A 62 -19.65 -4.50 -9.02
CA LYS A 62 -21.06 -4.89 -9.08
C LYS A 62 -21.28 -5.48 -10.46
N GLU A 63 -21.42 -6.81 -10.50
CA GLU A 63 -21.71 -7.55 -11.73
C GLU A 63 -23.00 -6.96 -12.28
N LYS A 64 -22.88 -6.31 -13.43
CA LYS A 64 -24.02 -5.70 -14.08
C LYS A 64 -24.76 -6.86 -14.73
N SER A 65 -25.70 -7.45 -13.99
CA SER A 65 -26.68 -8.40 -14.51
C SER A 65 -27.53 -7.63 -15.51
N GLU A 66 -27.24 -7.79 -16.79
CA GLU A 66 -28.04 -7.32 -17.91
C GLU A 66 -28.78 -8.52 -18.52
#